data_AF-A0A9P8IJ87-F1
#
_entry.id   AF-A0A9P8IJ87-F1
#
_cell.length_a   1.000
_cell.length_b   1.000
_cell.length_c   1.000
_cell.angle_alpha   90.00
_cell.angle_beta   90.00
_cell.angle_gamma   90.00
#
_symmetry.space_group_name_H-M   'P 1'
#
loop_
_entity.id
_entity.type
_entity.pdbx_description
1 polymer ?
#
loop_
_entity_poly.entity_id
_entity_poly.type
_entity_poly.pdbx_seq_one_letter_code
_entity_poly.pdbx_strand_id
1 'polypeptide(L)'
;MQRCSGSWRAAAGVRRLATATSGSTSHPDISSRVPPYPKLLKKLHDVRSILKPSRKLSLAEKVLYSHLDDPEESLLSDPSNGCKIRGFSNLKLKPDRVAMQDASAQMALLQFMSCGLPSTAVPASIHCDHMIVGEKGADVDLPSSIQGNKEIFDFLESAGKKYGIEFWPPGAGIIHQTVLENYASPGLMMLGTDSHTPNAGGLGAIAIGVGGADAVDALVDAPWELKVRDAFHQAA
;
A
#
# COMPACT_ATOMS: atom_id res chain seq x y z
N MET A 1 58.04 -40.02 7.22
CA MET A 1 57.15 -39.72 8.37
C MET A 1 55.84 -39.16 7.82
N GLN A 2 54.74 -39.82 8.22
CA GLN A 2 53.30 -39.49 8.18
C GLN A 2 52.70 -38.53 7.13
N ARG A 3 51.75 -39.10 6.37
CA ARG A 3 50.60 -38.41 5.77
C ARG A 3 49.72 -37.81 6.86
N CYS A 4 49.26 -36.58 6.69
CA CYS A 4 48.07 -36.06 7.38
C CYS A 4 47.08 -35.53 6.33
N SER A 5 46.11 -36.38 6.01
CA SER A 5 44.85 -36.03 5.36
C SER A 5 43.96 -35.28 6.36
N GLY A 6 43.82 -33.97 6.20
CA GLY A 6 42.85 -33.16 6.95
C GLY A 6 41.59 -32.94 6.11
N SER A 7 40.53 -33.71 6.38
CA SER A 7 39.21 -33.47 5.77
C SER A 7 38.58 -32.24 6.43
N TRP A 8 38.38 -31.17 5.69
CA TRP A 8 37.56 -30.05 6.15
C TRP A 8 36.09 -30.41 5.92
N ARG A 9 35.46 -31.07 6.90
CA ARG A 9 34.00 -31.13 6.97
C ARG A 9 33.51 -29.76 7.43
N ALA A 10 33.05 -28.94 6.51
CA ALA A 10 32.22 -27.78 6.86
C ALA A 10 30.93 -28.33 7.47
N ALA A 11 30.78 -28.19 8.80
CA ALA A 11 29.52 -28.46 9.47
C ALA A 11 28.47 -27.49 8.89
N ALA A 12 27.49 -28.03 8.18
CA ALA A 12 26.32 -27.30 7.72
C ALA A 12 25.45 -26.93 8.95
N GLY A 13 25.85 -25.89 9.67
CA GLY A 13 25.04 -25.26 10.70
C GLY A 13 23.87 -24.55 10.02
N VAL A 14 22.69 -25.18 10.03
CA VAL A 14 21.43 -24.51 9.68
C VAL A 14 21.24 -23.36 10.66
N ARG A 15 21.46 -22.12 10.23
CA ARG A 15 21.07 -20.94 11.00
C ARG A 15 19.55 -20.88 11.03
N ARG A 16 18.93 -21.45 12.07
CA ARG A 16 17.52 -21.22 12.39
C ARG A 16 17.44 -19.95 13.24
N LEU A 17 17.27 -18.80 12.60
CA LEU A 17 16.87 -17.56 13.26
C LEU A 17 15.37 -17.36 13.00
N ALA A 18 14.57 -18.11 13.75
CA ALA A 18 13.15 -17.83 13.98
C ALA A 18 12.77 -18.57 15.27
N THR A 19 12.97 -17.94 16.42
CA THR A 19 12.39 -18.42 17.66
C THR A 19 10.89 -18.13 17.57
N ALA A 20 10.07 -19.17 17.42
CA ALA A 20 8.63 -19.03 17.59
C ALA A 20 8.38 -18.66 19.05
N THR A 21 7.89 -17.45 19.30
CA THR A 21 7.43 -17.06 20.62
C THR A 21 6.12 -17.82 20.88
N SER A 22 6.10 -18.67 21.91
CA SER A 22 4.85 -19.21 22.45
C SER A 22 3.97 -18.04 22.88
N GLY A 23 2.73 -18.04 22.39
CA GLY A 23 1.83 -16.89 22.33
C GLY A 23 1.77 -16.02 23.59
N SER A 24 1.87 -14.71 23.35
CA SER A 24 1.38 -13.71 24.29
C SER A 24 -0.16 -13.73 24.25
N THR A 25 -0.81 -14.02 25.36
CA THR A 25 -2.26 -13.89 25.56
C THR A 25 -2.67 -12.48 25.99
N SER A 26 -1.96 -11.45 25.52
CA SER A 26 -2.48 -10.09 25.56
C SER A 26 -3.22 -9.83 24.25
N HIS A 27 -4.55 -9.87 24.30
CA HIS A 27 -5.37 -9.18 23.32
C HIS A 27 -5.70 -7.80 23.91
N PRO A 28 -4.82 -6.80 23.77
CA PRO A 28 -5.34 -5.44 23.84
C PRO A 28 -6.38 -5.33 22.71
N ASP A 29 -7.49 -4.63 22.94
CA ASP A 29 -8.52 -4.34 21.96
C ASP A 29 -7.97 -3.38 20.88
N ILE A 30 -6.96 -3.88 20.15
CA ILE A 30 -6.22 -3.17 19.12
C ILE A 30 -6.66 -3.81 17.82
N SER A 31 -7.37 -3.02 17.02
CA SER A 31 -7.66 -3.38 15.64
C SER A 31 -6.37 -3.76 14.93
N SER A 32 -6.41 -4.88 14.22
CA SER A 32 -5.24 -5.37 13.49
C SER A 32 -4.84 -4.33 12.43
N ARG A 33 -3.60 -3.83 12.51
CA ARG A 33 -3.02 -2.90 11.52
C ARG A 33 -2.44 -3.62 10.31
N VAL A 34 -2.47 -4.95 10.31
CA VAL A 34 -1.95 -5.79 9.24
C VAL A 34 -3.08 -6.13 8.26
N PRO A 35 -2.78 -6.33 6.97
CA PRO A 35 -3.80 -6.73 6.00
C PRO A 35 -4.42 -8.09 6.36
N PRO A 36 -5.59 -8.45 5.82
CA PRO A 36 -6.29 -9.68 6.13
C PRO A 36 -5.56 -10.90 5.53
N TYR A 37 -4.44 -11.33 6.12
CA TYR A 37 -3.60 -12.41 5.60
C TYR A 37 -4.35 -13.70 5.27
N PRO A 38 -5.36 -14.17 6.03
CA PRO A 38 -6.14 -15.35 5.63
C PRO A 38 -6.82 -15.18 4.26
N LYS A 39 -7.37 -13.99 3.97
CA LYS A 39 -7.97 -13.67 2.66
C LYS A 39 -6.90 -13.66 1.58
N LEU A 40 -5.75 -13.03 1.84
CA LEU A 40 -4.64 -12.94 0.88
C LEU A 40 -4.02 -14.30 0.57
N LEU A 41 -3.83 -15.15 1.59
CA LEU A 41 -3.30 -16.50 1.42
C LEU A 41 -4.26 -17.40 0.64
N LYS A 42 -5.57 -17.29 0.89
CA LYS A 42 -6.59 -17.98 0.09
C LYS A 42 -6.53 -17.53 -1.37
N LYS A 43 -6.55 -16.21 -1.62
CA LYS A 43 -6.46 -15.66 -2.99
C LYS A 43 -5.15 -16.09 -3.68
N LEU A 44 -4.03 -16.12 -2.96
CA LEU A 44 -2.76 -16.60 -3.49
C LEU A 44 -2.78 -18.10 -3.84
N HIS A 45 -3.50 -18.92 -3.08
CA HIS A 45 -3.72 -20.33 -3.40
C HIS A 45 -4.54 -20.48 -4.68
N ASP A 46 -5.59 -19.69 -4.85
CA ASP A 46 -6.42 -19.68 -6.07
C ASP A 46 -5.57 -19.27 -7.29
N VAL A 47 -4.79 -18.19 -7.17
CA VAL A 47 -3.82 -17.75 -8.18
C VAL A 47 -2.82 -18.85 -8.53
N ARG A 48 -2.30 -19.59 -7.54
CA ARG A 48 -1.37 -20.71 -7.78
C ARG A 48 -2.01 -21.92 -8.43
N SER A 49 -3.33 -22.05 -8.38
CA SER A 49 -4.07 -23.12 -9.04
C SER A 49 -4.33 -22.77 -10.51
N ILE A 50 -4.56 -21.48 -10.79
CA ILE A 50 -4.71 -20.93 -12.14
C ILE A 50 -3.36 -20.91 -12.86
N LEU A 51 -2.32 -20.42 -12.19
CA LEU A 51 -0.95 -20.43 -12.70
C LEU A 51 -0.36 -21.84 -12.54
N LYS A 52 0.61 -22.21 -13.37
CA LYS A 52 1.31 -23.50 -13.24
C LYS A 52 1.96 -23.61 -11.84
N PRO A 53 1.74 -24.67 -11.04
CA PRO A 53 2.29 -24.78 -9.68
C PRO A 53 3.83 -24.68 -9.58
N SER A 54 4.52 -25.01 -10.67
CA SER A 54 5.98 -24.91 -10.80
C SER A 54 6.48 -23.47 -11.00
N ARG A 55 5.61 -22.52 -11.33
CA ARG A 55 5.98 -21.12 -11.55
C ARG A 55 6.35 -20.48 -10.21
N LYS A 56 7.59 -19.98 -10.13
CA LYS A 56 8.03 -19.18 -8.99
C LYS A 56 7.44 -17.77 -9.11
N LEU A 57 6.94 -17.24 -8.00
CA LEU A 57 6.44 -15.87 -7.88
C LEU A 57 7.40 -15.05 -7.02
N SER A 58 7.71 -13.83 -7.45
CA SER A 58 8.40 -12.82 -6.63
C SER A 58 7.53 -12.39 -5.45
N LEU A 59 8.11 -11.64 -4.50
CA LEU A 59 7.33 -11.07 -3.41
C LEU A 59 6.24 -10.11 -3.94
N ALA A 60 6.62 -9.22 -4.87
CA ALA A 60 5.70 -8.29 -5.49
C ALA A 60 4.55 -9.02 -6.21
N GLU A 61 4.84 -10.09 -6.96
CA GLU A 61 3.80 -10.90 -7.61
C GLU A 61 2.86 -11.57 -6.60
N LYS A 62 3.38 -12.09 -5.48
CA LYS A 62 2.53 -12.70 -4.46
C LYS A 62 1.58 -11.68 -3.84
N VAL A 63 2.09 -10.52 -3.46
CA VAL A 63 1.26 -9.46 -2.86
C VAL A 63 0.27 -8.95 -3.90
N LEU A 64 0.72 -8.53 -5.08
CA LEU A 64 -0.13 -7.99 -6.13
C LEU A 64 -1.23 -8.98 -6.55
N TYR A 65 -0.88 -10.25 -6.82
CA TYR A 65 -1.87 -11.24 -7.26
C TYR A 65 -2.84 -11.66 -6.14
N SER A 66 -2.43 -11.56 -4.88
CA SER A 66 -3.34 -11.77 -3.74
C SER A 66 -4.37 -10.65 -3.55
N HIS A 67 -4.24 -9.54 -4.27
CA HIS A 67 -5.18 -8.43 -4.30
C HIS A 67 -6.02 -8.36 -5.57
N LEU A 68 -5.98 -9.38 -6.44
CA LEU A 68 -6.85 -9.43 -7.61
C LEU A 68 -8.31 -9.54 -7.19
N ASP A 69 -9.14 -8.73 -7.84
CA ASP A 69 -10.59 -8.80 -7.70
C ASP A 69 -11.06 -10.19 -8.17
N ASP A 70 -10.84 -10.47 -9.46
CA ASP A 70 -10.99 -11.78 -10.09
C ASP A 70 -9.64 -12.26 -10.66
N PRO A 71 -9.02 -13.31 -10.08
CA PRO A 71 -7.80 -13.91 -10.58
C PRO A 71 -7.91 -14.55 -11.97
N GLU A 72 -9.03 -15.18 -12.31
CA GLU A 72 -9.18 -15.84 -13.61
C GLU A 72 -9.28 -14.78 -14.70
N GLU A 73 -10.12 -13.76 -14.51
CA GLU A 73 -10.26 -12.64 -15.44
C GLU A 73 -8.92 -11.92 -15.65
N SER A 74 -8.23 -11.58 -14.55
CA SER A 74 -7.00 -10.78 -14.63
C SER A 74 -5.80 -11.55 -15.17
N LEU A 75 -5.74 -12.87 -14.98
CA LEU A 75 -4.57 -13.68 -15.34
C LEU A 75 -4.74 -14.47 -16.64
N LEU A 76 -5.98 -14.70 -17.11
CA LEU A 76 -6.25 -15.46 -18.33
C LEU A 76 -6.74 -14.58 -19.50
N SER A 77 -6.94 -13.29 -19.28
CA SER A 77 -7.35 -12.34 -20.32
C SER A 77 -6.29 -12.09 -21.41
N ASP A 78 -5.06 -12.56 -21.23
CA ASP A 78 -3.98 -12.38 -22.20
C ASP A 78 -3.91 -13.54 -23.23
N PRO A 79 -3.45 -13.29 -24.48
CA PRO A 79 -3.40 -14.30 -25.54
C PRO A 79 -2.53 -15.53 -25.23
N SER A 80 -1.69 -15.46 -24.20
CA SER A 80 -0.83 -16.55 -23.75
C SER A 80 -1.37 -17.32 -22.56
N ASN A 81 -2.64 -17.11 -22.18
CA ASN A 81 -3.34 -17.81 -21.09
C ASN A 81 -2.52 -17.85 -19.79
N GLY A 82 -2.07 -16.68 -19.33
CA GLY A 82 -1.31 -16.53 -18.09
C GLY A 82 0.18 -16.88 -18.21
N CYS A 83 0.70 -17.20 -19.41
CA CYS A 83 2.13 -17.44 -19.60
C CYS A 83 2.95 -16.14 -19.60
N LYS A 84 2.40 -15.02 -20.08
CA LYS A 84 3.02 -13.69 -20.13
C LYS A 84 2.10 -12.61 -19.55
N ILE A 85 1.95 -12.65 -18.22
CA ILE A 85 1.18 -11.65 -17.47
C ILE A 85 1.87 -10.27 -17.52
N ARG A 86 3.21 -10.25 -17.46
CA ARG A 86 3.99 -9.01 -17.52
C ARG A 86 4.02 -8.50 -18.96
N GLY A 87 3.81 -7.20 -19.14
CA GLY A 87 3.80 -6.51 -20.43
C GLY A 87 2.45 -6.48 -21.13
N PHE A 88 1.52 -7.39 -20.79
CA PHE A 88 0.29 -7.62 -21.56
C PHE A 88 -1.00 -7.43 -20.76
N SER A 89 -1.06 -7.88 -19.50
CA SER A 89 -2.30 -7.86 -18.72
C SER A 89 -2.51 -6.53 -17.97
N ASN A 90 -3.75 -6.03 -18.00
CA ASN A 90 -4.25 -5.06 -17.03
C ASN A 90 -4.87 -5.83 -15.86
N LEU A 91 -4.27 -5.70 -14.68
CA LEU A 91 -4.79 -6.34 -13.47
C LEU A 91 -5.88 -5.47 -12.88
N LYS A 92 -6.98 -6.10 -12.48
CA LYS A 92 -8.03 -5.46 -11.67
C LYS A 92 -7.79 -5.78 -10.20
N LEU A 93 -7.45 -4.76 -9.43
CA LEU A 93 -6.95 -4.91 -8.06
C LEU A 93 -7.89 -4.25 -7.06
N LYS A 94 -7.87 -4.78 -5.83
CA LYS A 94 -8.59 -4.23 -4.67
C LYS A 94 -7.56 -3.80 -3.62
N PRO A 95 -7.14 -2.52 -3.60
CA PRO A 95 -6.24 -2.00 -2.59
C PRO A 95 -6.84 -2.12 -1.19
N ASP A 96 -6.00 -2.26 -0.15
CA ASP A 96 -6.47 -2.30 1.23
C ASP A 96 -6.78 -0.92 1.80
N ARG A 97 -6.11 0.12 1.29
CA ARG A 97 -6.27 1.51 1.77
C ARG A 97 -5.80 2.57 0.77
N VAL A 98 -6.16 3.82 1.07
CA VAL A 98 -5.73 5.02 0.34
C VAL A 98 -5.06 6.03 1.30
N ALA A 99 -4.03 6.74 0.85
CA ALA A 99 -3.47 7.90 1.55
C ALA A 99 -3.39 9.10 0.59
N MET A 100 -3.86 10.26 1.02
CA MET A 100 -3.86 11.47 0.20
C MET A 100 -3.14 12.60 0.92
N GLN A 101 -2.35 13.38 0.19
CA GLN A 101 -1.76 14.62 0.68
C GLN A 101 -2.62 15.81 0.27
N ASP A 102 -2.62 16.89 1.05
CA ASP A 102 -3.53 18.04 0.94
C ASP A 102 -3.58 18.73 -0.43
N ALA A 103 -2.49 18.78 -1.19
CA ALA A 103 -2.49 19.35 -2.54
C ALA A 103 -3.28 18.50 -3.56
N SER A 104 -3.29 17.17 -3.44
CA SER A 104 -4.06 16.28 -4.33
C SER A 104 -5.39 15.80 -3.74
N ALA A 105 -5.51 15.77 -2.41
CA ALA A 105 -6.71 15.35 -1.69
C ALA A 105 -7.91 16.23 -2.03
N GLN A 106 -7.69 17.52 -2.28
CA GLN A 106 -8.76 18.46 -2.64
C GLN A 106 -9.57 17.95 -3.84
N MET A 107 -8.89 17.64 -4.95
CA MET A 107 -9.57 17.20 -6.17
C MET A 107 -10.08 15.76 -6.06
N ALA A 108 -9.35 14.88 -5.38
CA ALA A 108 -9.80 13.50 -5.14
C ALA A 108 -11.11 13.48 -4.33
N LEU A 109 -11.23 14.32 -3.29
CA LEU A 109 -12.44 14.40 -2.47
C LEU A 109 -13.59 15.05 -3.23
N LEU A 110 -13.36 16.09 -4.04
CA LEU A 110 -14.41 16.66 -4.90
C LEU A 110 -14.96 15.62 -5.89
N GLN A 111 -14.10 14.79 -6.48
CA GLN A 111 -14.51 13.67 -7.33
C GLN A 111 -15.29 12.62 -6.54
N PHE A 112 -14.80 12.21 -5.36
CA PHE A 112 -15.52 11.27 -4.49
C PHE A 112 -16.90 11.80 -4.06
N MET A 113 -16.99 13.09 -3.71
CA MET A 113 -18.26 13.76 -3.37
C MET A 113 -19.29 13.64 -4.50
N SER A 114 -18.84 13.72 -5.76
CA SER A 114 -19.71 13.60 -6.93
C SER A 114 -20.30 12.18 -7.11
N CYS A 115 -19.67 11.16 -6.53
CA CYS A 115 -20.18 9.78 -6.54
C CYS A 115 -21.40 9.59 -5.62
N GLY A 116 -21.68 10.52 -4.70
CA GLY A 116 -22.86 10.47 -3.84
C GLY A 116 -22.85 9.39 -2.77
N LEU A 117 -21.69 8.77 -2.49
CA LEU A 117 -21.55 7.76 -1.43
C LEU A 117 -21.46 8.40 -0.04
N PRO A 118 -21.96 7.73 1.01
CA PRO A 118 -21.96 8.27 2.37
C PRO A 118 -20.60 8.17 3.07
N SER A 119 -19.74 7.21 2.68
CA SER A 119 -18.43 6.96 3.28
C SER A 119 -17.53 6.19 2.31
N THR A 120 -16.22 6.18 2.58
CA THR A 120 -15.25 5.41 1.77
C THR A 120 -15.39 3.90 2.00
N ALA A 121 -15.12 3.10 0.97
CA ALA A 121 -15.19 1.64 1.04
C ALA A 121 -13.96 1.00 1.68
N VAL A 122 -12.80 1.66 1.57
CA VAL A 122 -11.55 1.26 2.22
C VAL A 122 -11.10 2.35 3.20
N PRO A 123 -10.33 2.01 4.24
CA PRO A 123 -9.68 3.00 5.10
C PRO A 123 -8.88 4.02 4.28
N ALA A 124 -9.02 5.30 4.65
CA ALA A 124 -8.36 6.39 3.97
C ALA A 124 -7.82 7.41 4.98
N SER A 125 -6.79 8.16 4.58
CA SER A 125 -6.22 9.25 5.39
C SER A 125 -5.84 10.45 4.54
N ILE A 126 -6.06 11.66 5.05
CA ILE A 126 -5.62 12.94 4.49
C ILE A 126 -4.45 13.48 5.33
N HIS A 127 -3.39 13.96 4.67
CA HIS A 127 -2.19 14.50 5.32
C HIS A 127 -1.94 15.94 4.87
N CYS A 128 -1.89 16.88 5.81
CA CYS A 128 -1.66 18.29 5.54
C CYS A 128 -0.18 18.67 5.63
N ASP A 129 0.58 18.42 4.56
CA ASP A 129 2.03 18.55 4.52
C ASP A 129 2.59 19.34 3.32
N HIS A 130 1.82 19.59 2.25
CA HIS A 130 2.32 20.31 1.05
C HIS A 130 2.02 21.81 1.08
N MET A 131 1.10 22.27 1.94
CA MET A 131 0.67 23.67 2.00
C MET A 131 1.35 24.49 3.11
N ILE A 132 2.44 23.99 3.69
CA ILE A 132 3.28 24.72 4.65
C ILE A 132 4.51 25.30 3.95
N VAL A 133 4.66 26.61 3.93
CA VAL A 133 5.79 27.29 3.28
C VAL A 133 6.93 27.48 4.28
N GLY A 134 8.07 26.82 4.06
CA GLY A 134 9.28 27.03 4.85
C GLY A 134 10.04 28.29 4.41
N GLU A 135 10.08 29.31 5.27
CA GLU A 135 10.75 30.59 5.03
C GLU A 135 11.53 31.08 6.26
N LYS A 136 10.85 31.22 7.41
CA LYS A 136 11.38 31.88 8.63
C LYS A 136 11.56 30.93 9.82
N GLY A 137 11.18 29.67 9.67
CA GLY A 137 11.23 28.64 10.70
C GLY A 137 9.84 28.27 11.22
N ALA A 138 9.74 27.07 11.79
CA ALA A 138 8.47 26.42 12.11
C ALA A 138 7.51 27.28 12.97
N ASP A 139 8.04 27.98 13.97
CA ASP A 139 7.25 28.81 14.89
C ASP A 139 6.51 29.96 14.20
N VAL A 140 7.01 30.40 13.05
CA VAL A 140 6.41 31.47 12.23
C VAL A 140 5.63 30.89 11.04
N ASP A 141 6.24 29.93 10.36
CA ASP A 141 5.77 29.41 9.08
C ASP A 141 4.51 28.56 9.23
N LEU A 142 4.42 27.73 10.28
CA LEU A 142 3.26 26.85 10.50
C LEU A 142 1.99 27.66 10.83
N PRO A 143 1.98 28.58 11.82
CA PRO A 143 0.79 29.41 12.08
C PRO A 143 0.38 30.25 10.87
N SER A 144 1.35 30.85 10.18
CA SER A 144 1.11 31.65 8.97
C SER A 144 0.45 30.83 7.87
N SER A 145 0.96 29.62 7.61
CA SER A 145 0.42 28.72 6.58
C SER A 145 -0.96 28.16 6.96
N ILE A 146 -1.21 27.86 8.24
CA ILE A 146 -2.53 27.49 8.76
C ILE A 146 -3.54 28.62 8.50
N GLN A 147 -3.14 29.87 8.77
CA GLN A 147 -4.00 31.02 8.53
C GLN A 147 -4.26 31.24 7.04
N GLY A 148 -3.20 31.19 6.20
CA GLY A 148 -3.29 31.43 4.76
C GLY A 148 -4.09 30.37 4.01
N ASN A 149 -4.07 29.12 4.47
CA ASN A 149 -4.75 27.98 3.82
C ASN A 149 -5.96 27.47 4.61
N LYS A 150 -6.51 28.30 5.51
CA LYS A 150 -7.58 27.89 6.42
C LYS A 150 -8.78 27.26 5.71
N GLU A 151 -9.22 27.82 4.59
CA GLU A 151 -10.35 27.29 3.81
C GLU A 151 -10.10 25.86 3.35
N ILE A 152 -8.89 25.57 2.87
CA ILE A 152 -8.51 24.24 2.40
C ILE A 152 -8.49 23.26 3.57
N PHE A 153 -7.87 23.64 4.69
CA PHE A 153 -7.79 22.75 5.86
C PHE A 153 -9.18 22.48 6.48
N ASP A 154 -10.05 23.49 6.55
CA ASP A 154 -11.43 23.33 7.01
C ASP A 154 -12.23 22.41 6.07
N PHE A 155 -12.05 22.56 4.75
CA PHE A 155 -12.67 21.68 3.75
C PHE A 155 -12.20 20.23 3.93
N LEU A 156 -10.90 19.99 4.02
CA LEU A 156 -10.34 18.64 4.16
C LEU A 156 -10.75 17.99 5.49
N GLU A 157 -10.73 18.72 6.60
CA GLU A 157 -11.16 18.21 7.90
C GLU A 157 -12.65 17.88 7.92
N SER A 158 -13.50 18.77 7.37
CA SER A 158 -14.95 18.55 7.31
C SER A 158 -15.33 17.39 6.38
N ALA A 159 -14.65 17.26 5.22
CA ALA A 159 -14.81 16.12 4.34
C ALA A 159 -14.35 14.83 5.03
N GLY A 160 -13.23 14.86 5.76
CA GLY A 160 -12.75 13.71 6.51
C GLY A 160 -13.74 13.22 7.55
N LYS A 161 -14.30 14.14 8.35
CA LYS A 161 -15.38 13.86 9.31
C LYS A 161 -16.63 13.30 8.64
N LYS A 162 -17.04 13.85 7.50
CA LYS A 162 -18.24 13.43 6.78
C LYS A 162 -18.13 12.01 6.22
N TYR A 163 -16.98 11.68 5.62
CA TYR A 163 -16.81 10.45 4.85
C TYR A 163 -16.06 9.33 5.59
N GLY A 164 -15.68 9.57 6.85
CA GLY A 164 -14.95 8.59 7.67
C GLY A 164 -13.48 8.45 7.30
N ILE A 165 -12.85 9.53 6.85
CA ILE A 165 -11.44 9.56 6.43
C ILE A 165 -10.61 10.16 7.57
N GLU A 166 -9.53 9.48 7.95
CA GLU A 166 -8.62 9.96 9.00
C GLU A 166 -7.94 11.27 8.55
N PHE A 167 -7.83 12.25 9.44
CA PHE A 167 -7.29 13.56 9.12
C PHE A 167 -6.04 13.85 9.96
N TRP A 168 -4.90 14.03 9.30
CA TRP A 168 -3.66 14.47 9.93
C TRP A 168 -3.51 15.98 9.71
N PRO A 169 -3.66 16.78 10.77
CA PRO A 169 -3.69 18.24 10.66
C PRO A 169 -2.33 18.82 10.24
N PRO A 170 -2.31 20.08 9.82
CA PRO A 170 -1.06 20.75 9.45
C PRO A 170 -0.04 20.70 10.60
N GLY A 171 1.19 20.30 10.28
CA GLY A 171 2.25 20.10 11.27
C GLY A 171 2.32 18.70 11.90
N ALA A 172 1.42 17.78 11.53
CA ALA A 172 1.48 16.39 12.01
C ALA A 172 2.65 15.58 11.43
N GLY A 173 3.14 15.95 10.26
CA GLY A 173 4.27 15.30 9.60
C GLY A 173 4.02 15.04 8.11
N ILE A 174 5.08 14.64 7.40
CA ILE A 174 5.04 14.29 5.98
C ILE A 174 4.31 12.97 5.79
N ILE A 175 3.41 12.89 4.81
CA ILE A 175 2.53 11.75 4.50
C ILE A 175 3.26 10.41 4.58
N HIS A 176 4.42 10.28 3.95
CA HIS A 176 5.14 9.00 3.84
C HIS A 176 5.77 8.56 5.15
N GLN A 177 6.16 9.50 6.00
CA GLN A 177 6.66 9.20 7.35
C GLN A 177 5.51 8.73 8.23
N THR A 178 4.40 9.47 8.23
CA THR A 178 3.19 9.11 8.96
C THR A 178 2.65 7.74 8.50
N VAL A 179 2.68 7.46 7.20
CA VAL A 179 2.32 6.15 6.63
C VAL A 179 3.25 5.06 7.12
N LEU A 180 4.56 5.26 7.09
CA LEU A 180 5.52 4.26 7.54
C LEU A 180 5.35 3.93 9.03
N GLU A 181 5.07 4.92 9.85
CA GLU A 181 4.93 4.78 11.30
C GLU A 181 3.58 4.16 11.74
N ASN A 182 2.51 4.44 10.99
CA ASN A 182 1.14 4.13 11.46
C ASN A 182 0.41 3.11 10.61
N TYR A 183 0.75 2.98 9.33
CA TYR A 183 -0.13 2.34 8.34
C TYR A 183 0.53 1.24 7.52
N ALA A 184 1.83 1.34 7.24
CA ALA A 184 2.54 0.37 6.43
C ALA A 184 2.72 -0.95 7.20
N SER A 185 2.49 -2.06 6.50
CA SER A 185 2.64 -3.41 7.03
C SER A 185 3.10 -4.35 5.90
N PRO A 186 3.84 -5.43 6.21
CA PRO A 186 4.17 -6.45 5.22
C PRO A 186 2.92 -6.97 4.49
N GLY A 187 2.98 -7.07 3.17
CA GLY A 187 1.90 -7.60 2.34
C GLY A 187 0.69 -6.67 2.15
N LEU A 188 0.70 -5.46 2.74
CA LEU A 188 -0.33 -4.43 2.50
C LEU A 188 -0.26 -3.98 1.04
N MET A 189 -1.41 -3.79 0.39
CA MET A 189 -1.49 -3.03 -0.85
C MET A 189 -2.15 -1.67 -0.60
N MET A 190 -1.48 -0.57 -0.97
CA MET A 190 -2.07 0.77 -0.82
C MET A 190 -1.84 1.66 -2.02
N LEU A 191 -2.78 2.57 -2.23
CA LEU A 191 -2.64 3.68 -3.17
C LEU A 191 -2.33 4.97 -2.41
N GLY A 192 -1.50 5.82 -3.01
CA GLY A 192 -1.24 7.14 -2.48
C GLY A 192 -1.28 8.19 -3.58
N THR A 193 -1.91 9.34 -3.36
CA THR A 193 -1.95 10.43 -4.34
C THR A 193 -0.67 11.26 -4.32
N ASP A 194 0.48 10.58 -4.31
CA ASP A 194 1.82 11.14 -4.31
C ASP A 194 2.82 10.14 -4.95
N SER A 195 3.84 10.65 -5.64
CA SER A 195 4.81 9.81 -6.35
C SER A 195 5.75 9.03 -5.44
N HIS A 196 5.97 9.49 -4.20
CA HIS A 196 6.88 8.84 -3.23
C HIS A 196 6.17 7.82 -2.34
N THR A 197 4.90 7.53 -2.62
CA THR A 197 4.13 6.44 -1.99
C THR A 197 4.89 5.10 -1.91
N PRO A 198 5.75 4.72 -2.88
CA PRO A 198 6.59 3.53 -2.76
C PRO A 198 7.48 3.45 -1.50
N ASN A 199 7.68 4.54 -0.76
CA ASN A 199 8.37 4.57 0.53
C ASN A 199 7.89 3.47 1.51
N ALA A 200 6.58 3.20 1.54
CA ALA A 200 6.01 2.14 2.39
C ALA A 200 6.48 0.72 2.01
N GLY A 201 7.04 0.54 0.82
CA GLY A 201 7.72 -0.70 0.41
C GLY A 201 8.91 -1.06 1.29
N GLY A 202 9.50 -0.09 2.00
CA GLY A 202 10.51 -0.33 3.04
C GLY A 202 10.03 -1.24 4.18
N LEU A 203 8.71 -1.32 4.41
CA LEU A 203 8.07 -2.25 5.36
C LEU A 203 7.38 -3.44 4.68
N GLY A 204 7.72 -3.74 3.42
CA GLY A 204 7.22 -4.91 2.70
C GLY A 204 5.80 -4.79 2.16
N ALA A 205 5.26 -3.57 2.08
CA ALA A 205 4.03 -3.26 1.38
C ALA A 205 4.25 -3.16 -0.15
N ILE A 206 3.18 -3.28 -0.93
CA ILE A 206 3.11 -2.78 -2.30
C ILE A 206 2.31 -1.48 -2.28
N ALA A 207 3.03 -0.37 -2.35
CA ALA A 207 2.46 0.97 -2.26
C ALA A 207 2.73 1.72 -3.56
N ILE A 208 1.67 2.19 -4.21
CA ILE A 208 1.76 2.73 -5.58
C ILE A 208 1.21 4.16 -5.59
N GLY A 209 2.00 5.08 -6.16
CA GLY A 209 1.60 6.45 -6.42
C GLY A 209 0.61 6.53 -7.58
N VAL A 210 -0.50 7.23 -7.39
CA VAL A 210 -1.60 7.34 -8.36
C VAL A 210 -2.17 8.76 -8.44
N GLY A 211 -3.04 9.01 -9.42
CA GLY A 211 -3.83 10.24 -9.49
C GLY A 211 -5.02 10.22 -8.54
N GLY A 212 -5.67 11.38 -8.36
CA GLY A 212 -6.87 11.49 -7.52
C GLY A 212 -8.02 10.58 -7.98
N ALA A 213 -8.25 10.45 -9.29
CA ALA A 213 -9.31 9.61 -9.83
C ALA A 213 -9.10 8.12 -9.55
N ASP A 214 -7.87 7.62 -9.69
CA ASP A 214 -7.51 6.24 -9.35
C ASP A 214 -7.70 5.96 -7.85
N ALA A 215 -7.40 6.96 -7.00
CA ALA A 215 -7.69 6.85 -5.58
C ALA A 215 -9.20 6.74 -5.33
N VAL A 216 -10.02 7.53 -6.04
CA VAL A 216 -11.48 7.45 -5.97
C VAL A 216 -12.00 6.07 -6.35
N ASP A 217 -11.45 5.41 -7.36
CA ASP A 217 -11.84 4.03 -7.72
C ASP A 217 -11.75 3.10 -6.50
N ALA A 218 -10.63 3.14 -5.76
CA ALA A 218 -10.49 2.36 -4.53
C ALA A 218 -11.47 2.81 -3.42
N LEU A 219 -11.69 4.12 -3.28
CA LEU A 219 -12.61 4.67 -2.27
C LEU A 219 -14.07 4.29 -2.52
N VAL A 220 -14.46 3.97 -3.76
CA VAL A 220 -15.82 3.55 -4.13
C VAL A 220 -15.96 2.02 -4.30
N ASP A 221 -14.92 1.24 -3.96
CA ASP A 221 -14.84 -0.20 -4.21
C ASP A 221 -14.90 -0.59 -5.69
N ALA A 222 -14.49 0.29 -6.61
CA ALA A 222 -14.23 -0.09 -7.99
C ALA A 222 -12.87 -0.82 -8.08
N PRO A 223 -12.73 -1.85 -8.95
CA PRO A 223 -11.43 -2.43 -9.20
C PRO A 223 -10.48 -1.41 -9.83
N TRP A 224 -9.32 -1.22 -9.22
CA TRP A 224 -8.27 -0.33 -9.75
C TRP A 224 -7.44 -1.08 -10.79
N GLU A 225 -7.27 -0.49 -11.98
CA GLU A 225 -6.52 -1.13 -13.06
C GLU A 225 -5.04 -0.79 -13.06
N LEU A 226 -4.18 -1.81 -13.09
CA LEU A 226 -2.73 -1.67 -13.20
C LEU A 226 -2.18 -2.48 -14.37
N LYS A 227 -1.54 -1.80 -15.32
CA LYS A 227 -0.77 -2.46 -16.38
C LYS A 227 0.55 -3.00 -15.82
N VAL A 228 0.73 -4.32 -15.87
CA VAL A 228 2.00 -4.94 -15.44
C VAL A 228 3.06 -4.69 -16.51
N ARG A 229 4.21 -4.08 -16.16
CA ARG A 229 5.36 -3.92 -17.08
C ARG A 229 6.35 -5.08 -16.93
N ASP A 230 7.12 -5.36 -17.98
CA ASP A 230 8.09 -6.48 -18.05
C ASP A 230 9.15 -6.45 -16.94
N ALA A 231 9.50 -5.23 -16.50
CA ALA A 231 10.37 -4.95 -15.39
C ALA A 231 9.59 -4.20 -14.31
N PHE A 232 9.52 -4.76 -13.10
CA PHE A 232 9.14 -4.04 -11.87
C PHE A 232 10.23 -3.04 -11.46
N HIS A 233 10.67 -2.18 -12.38
CA HIS A 233 11.71 -1.17 -12.15
C HIS A 233 11.15 0.26 -12.01
N GLN A 234 9.83 0.45 -12.09
CA GLN A 234 9.20 1.78 -12.07
C GLN A 234 8.05 1.95 -11.05
N ALA A 235 7.90 1.02 -10.10
CA ALA A 235 6.86 1.12 -9.06
C ALA A 235 7.39 0.76 -7.66
N ALA A 236 8.69 1.00 -7.43
CA ALA A 236 9.36 0.89 -6.14
C ALA A 236 10.26 2.12 -5.97
#